data_AF-A0AAJ6G616-F1
#
_entry.id   AF-A0AAJ6G616-F1
#
_cell.length_a   1.000
_cell.length_b   1.000
_cell.length_c   1.000
_cell.angle_alpha   90.00
_cell.angle_beta   90.00
_cell.angle_gamma   90.00
#
_symmetry.space_group_name_H-M   'P 1'
#
loop_
_entity.id
_entity.type
_entity.pdbx_description
1 polymer ?
#
loop_
_entity_poly.entity_id
_entity_poly.type
_entity_poly.pdbx_seq_one_letter_code
_entity_poly.pdbx_strand_id
1 'polypeptide(L)' 'MAGLEAAAALHPDRVEVDVQQTGDGTFVASHDTDLLVLAGRDEDIDAMSTAAVTSTTVRMHGNVG' A
#
# COMPACT_ATOMS: atom_id res chain seq x y z
N MET A 1 0.66 -4.31 -7.13
CA MET A 1 1.57 -3.60 -8.05
C MET A 1 0.95 -3.15 -9.37
N ALA A 2 -0.38 -3.20 -9.57
CA ALA A 2 -0.99 -2.89 -10.88
C ALA A 2 -0.75 -1.43 -11.36
N GLY A 3 -0.69 -0.45 -10.45
CA GLY A 3 -0.44 0.95 -10.81
C GLY A 3 0.96 1.23 -11.33
N LEU A 4 1.99 0.60 -10.75
CA LEU A 4 3.38 0.77 -11.19
C LEU A 4 3.62 0.11 -12.55
N GLU A 5 3.04 -1.07 -12.78
CA GLU A 5 3.09 -1.75 -14.07
C GLU A 5 2.38 -0.92 -15.17
N ALA A 6 1.22 -0.34 -14.84
CA ALA A 6 0.50 0.55 -15.75
C ALA A 6 1.30 1.83 -16.06
N ALA A 7 1.98 2.41 -15.06
CA ALA A 7 2.87 3.54 -15.27
C ALA A 7 4.05 3.16 -16.17
N ALA A 8 4.71 2.01 -15.93
CA ALA A 8 5.84 1.54 -16.73
C ALA A 8 5.50 1.42 -18.23
N ALA A 9 4.27 0.98 -18.56
CA ALA A 9 3.79 0.88 -19.94
C ALA A 9 3.66 2.24 -20.66
N LEU A 10 3.61 3.35 -19.92
CA LEU A 10 3.56 4.70 -20.48
C LEU A 10 4.94 5.32 -20.69
N HIS A 11 6.01 4.59 -20.37
CA HIS A 11 7.41 5.03 -20.46
C HIS A 11 7.71 6.39 -19.80
N PRO A 12 7.28 6.61 -18.54
CA PRO A 12 7.59 7.85 -17.84
C PRO A 12 9.08 7.91 -17.49
N ASP A 13 9.63 9.12 -17.40
CA ASP A 13 11.00 9.31 -16.92
C ASP A 13 11.15 8.96 -15.44
N ARG A 14 10.08 9.14 -14.65
CA ARG A 14 10.06 8.92 -13.19
C ARG A 14 8.69 8.45 -12.71
N VAL A 15 8.72 7.70 -11.62
CA VAL A 15 7.56 7.34 -10.79
C VAL A 15 7.89 7.66 -9.34
N GLU A 16 6.87 8.01 -8.58
CA GLU A 16 6.95 8.29 -7.14
C GLU A 16 6.24 7.14 -6.40
N VAL A 17 6.79 6.74 -5.24
CA VAL A 17 6.27 5.66 -4.40
C VAL A 17 6.58 6.00 -2.94
N ASP A 18 5.53 6.16 -2.14
CA ASP A 18 5.64 6.19 -0.68
C ASP A 18 5.81 4.79 -0.09
N VAL A 19 6.60 4.70 0.98
CA VAL A 19 6.83 3.45 1.72
C VAL A 19 6.62 3.65 3.21
N GLN A 20 6.12 2.62 3.88
CA GLN A 20 5.96 2.54 5.33
C GLN A 20 6.68 1.31 5.89
N GLN A 21 7.15 1.40 7.13
CA GLN A 21 7.77 0.27 7.83
C GLN A 21 6.72 -0.51 8.62
N THR A 22 6.77 -1.84 8.55
CA THR A 22 5.92 -2.76 9.31
C THR A 22 6.49 -2.99 10.71
N GLY A 23 5.67 -3.53 11.62
CA GLY A 23 6.09 -3.84 12.99
C GLY A 23 7.19 -4.90 13.11
N ASP A 24 7.36 -5.73 12.08
CA ASP A 24 8.47 -6.68 11.95
C ASP A 24 9.67 -6.13 11.14
N GLY A 25 9.65 -4.84 10.81
CA GLY A 25 10.80 -4.07 10.32
C GLY A 25 11.00 -4.04 8.80
N THR A 26 10.11 -4.64 8.01
CA THR A 26 10.15 -4.60 6.54
C THR A 26 9.45 -3.35 6.01
N PHE A 27 9.72 -2.98 4.75
CA PHE A 27 9.03 -1.87 4.09
C PHE A 27 7.98 -2.34 3.09
N VAL A 28 6.85 -1.66 3.06
CA VAL A 28 5.73 -1.87 2.12
C VAL A 28 5.40 -0.56 1.42
N ALA A 29 4.92 -0.63 0.17
CA ALA A 29 4.45 0.55 -0.55
C ALA A 29 3.06 0.97 -0.04
N SER A 30 2.98 2.16 0.56
CA SER A 30 1.74 2.78 1.04
C SER A 30 1.98 4.26 1.30
N HIS A 31 1.03 5.12 0.92
CA HIS A 31 1.03 6.53 1.30
C HIS A 31 0.51 6.70 2.73
N ASP A 32 -0.70 6.19 3.00
CA ASP A 32 -1.33 6.28 4.32
C ASP A 32 -0.62 5.35 5.32
N THR A 33 -0.56 5.76 6.59
CA THR A 33 -0.01 4.96 7.70
C THR A 33 -0.96 3.86 8.15
N ASP A 34 -2.25 4.01 7.86
CA ASP A 34 -3.35 3.14 8.25
C ASP A 34 -4.09 2.60 7.01
N LEU A 35 -4.73 1.44 7.15
CA LEU A 35 -5.38 0.72 6.05
C LEU A 35 -6.88 1.03 5.89
N LEU A 36 -7.45 1.99 6.63
CA LEU A 36 -8.89 2.28 6.62
C LEU A 36 -9.37 2.72 5.25
N VAL A 37 -8.67 3.66 4.61
CA VAL A 37 -9.13 4.23 3.34
C VAL A 37 -9.08 3.20 2.21
N LEU A 38 -7.98 2.47 2.09
CA LEU A 38 -7.74 1.57 0.95
C LEU A 38 -8.29 0.16 1.14
N ALA A 39 -8.45 -0.29 2.39
CA ALA A 39 -8.86 -1.66 2.73
C ALA A 39 -10.02 -1.75 3.74
N GLY A 40 -10.51 -0.64 4.28
CA GLY A 40 -11.56 -0.62 5.32
C GLY A 40 -11.13 -1.30 6.62
N ARG A 41 -9.82 -1.29 6.89
CA ARG A 41 -9.21 -1.91 8.06
C ARG A 41 -8.52 -0.83 8.88
N ASP A 42 -9.12 -0.51 10.02
CA ASP A 42 -8.62 0.50 10.97
C ASP A 42 -7.47 -0.10 11.80
N GLU A 43 -6.31 -0.25 11.16
CA GLU A 43 -5.06 -0.78 11.73
C GLU A 43 -3.86 -0.08 11.08
N ASP A 44 -3.00 0.50 11.93
CA ASP A 44 -1.73 1.11 11.52
C ASP A 44 -0.72 0.05 11.02
N ILE A 45 -0.02 0.37 9.93
CA ILE A 45 0.96 -0.51 9.28
C ILE A 45 2.13 -0.84 10.21
N ASP A 46 2.56 0.10 11.06
CA ASP A 46 3.68 -0.09 12.00
C ASP A 46 3.34 -1.05 13.15
N ALA A 47 2.07 -1.34 13.37
CA ALA A 47 1.58 -2.33 14.31
C ALA A 47 1.38 -3.73 13.69
N MET A 48 1.45 -3.84 12.36
CA MET A 48 1.18 -5.08 11.61
C MET A 48 2.45 -5.79 11.18
N SER A 49 2.39 -7.12 11.03
CA SER A 49 3.47 -7.89 10.37
C SER A 49 3.43 -7.70 8.85
N THR A 50 4.56 -7.90 8.19
CA THR A 50 4.66 -7.84 6.72
C THR A 50 3.64 -8.76 6.05
N ALA A 51 3.46 -9.96 6.59
CA ALA A 51 2.50 -10.94 6.08
C ALA A 51 1.04 -10.46 6.23
N ALA A 52 0.71 -9.79 7.34
CA ALA A 52 -0.63 -9.24 7.55
C ALA A 52 -0.93 -8.08 6.58
N VAL A 53 0.04 -7.19 6.34
CA VAL A 53 -0.14 -6.06 5.42
C VAL A 53 -0.26 -6.56 3.98
N THR A 54 0.66 -7.44 3.54
CA THR A 54 0.70 -7.91 2.14
C THR A 54 -0.42 -8.88 1.77
N SER A 55 -1.10 -9.48 2.74
CA SER A 55 -2.32 -10.27 2.49
C SER A 55 -3.59 -9.42 2.38
N THR A 56 -3.49 -8.12 2.64
CA THR A 56 -4.63 -7.20 2.55
C THR A 56 -4.93 -6.83 1.10
N THR A 57 -6.19 -6.92 0.70
CA THR A 57 -6.64 -6.43 -0.61
C THR A 57 -6.93 -4.93 -0.53
N VAL A 58 -6.27 -4.14 -1.38
CA VAL A 58 -6.52 -2.70 -1.51
C VAL A 58 -7.30 -2.39 -2.80
N ARG A 59 -8.11 -1.33 -2.79
CA ARG A 59 -8.87 -0.87 -3.96
C ARG A 59 -8.46 0.55 -4.33
N MET A 60 -8.23 0.81 -5.62
CA MET A 60 -7.73 2.12 -6.09
C MET A 60 -8.69 3.29 -5.79
N HIS A 61 -9.98 3.00 -5.59
CA HIS A 61 -11.00 3.99 -5.25
C HIS A 61 -11.34 3.99 -3.74
N GLY A 62 -10.51 3.37 -2.92
CA GLY A 62 -10.79 3.12 -1.52
C GLY A 62 -11.80 1.98 -1.30
N ASN A 63 -11.98 1.60 -0.04
CA ASN A 63 -12.97 0.63 0.39
C ASN A 63 -14.28 1.34 0.79
N VAL A 64 -14.96 1.93 -0.19
CA VAL A 64 -16.36 2.33 -0.03
C VAL A 64 -17.21 1.05 -0.11
N GLY A 65 -17.83 0.70 1.03
CA GLY A 65 -18.86 -0.34 1.10
C GLY A 65 -20.08 -0.02 0.26
#